data_AF-A0A521NUH4-F1
#
_entry.id   AF-A0A521NUH4-F1
#
_cell.length_a   1.000
_cell.length_b   1.000
_cell.length_c   1.000
_cell.angle_alpha   90.00
_cell.angle_beta   90.00
_cell.angle_gamma   90.00
#
_symmetry.space_group_name_H-M   'P 1'
#
loop_
_entity.id
_entity.type
_entity.pdbx_description
1 polymer ?
#
loop_
_entity_poly.entity_id
_entity_poly.type
_entity_poly.pdbx_seq_one_letter_code
_entity_poly.pdbx_strand_id
1 'polypeptide(L)'
;MAERVEPTGRARLRGVSLVELMVALALGLVVVLAAMLAFGGSRQLFVAESEARTVEESLRFAAFVVRRTVRQAGYADRVAGDTVTAAGNDPLDLDIVGARNTRVGASGESYGRHNARGVNDSDSLLVRFAGSSRTDDEGSATEADGTMVDCMGFAQAAPSAGTATPADRAWSIFHVAEAADGEPELYCKYRGDRRGSFRSEPLARGIEVFRVLFGRDLDGDGTPEQWLDAAQLDAVAAASSLGNAAWRQVVALRIGMVARSARSGHWPRPEEVQLYPLGPEFPAARFRPAADGRLRRVVSFTVALRNSQREAAP
;
A
#
# COMPACT_ATOMS: atom_id res chain seq x y z
N MET A 1 76.39 62.27 -14.26
CA MET A 1 75.03 61.70 -14.44
C MET A 1 74.46 61.47 -13.05
N ALA A 2 73.51 62.28 -12.61
CA ALA A 2 72.91 62.21 -11.28
C ALA A 2 71.45 61.79 -11.42
N GLU A 3 71.10 60.65 -10.83
CA GLU A 3 69.79 60.03 -10.87
C GLU A 3 68.86 60.71 -9.85
N ARG A 4 67.72 61.25 -10.32
CA ARG A 4 66.65 61.77 -9.44
C ARG A 4 65.85 60.60 -8.89
N VAL A 5 65.88 60.42 -7.58
CA VAL A 5 64.96 59.55 -6.86
C VAL A 5 63.68 60.35 -6.57
N GLU A 6 62.55 59.95 -7.16
CA GLU A 6 61.23 60.48 -6.81
C GLU A 6 60.72 59.89 -5.48
N PRO A 7 60.15 60.69 -4.57
CA PRO A 7 59.59 60.18 -3.33
C PRO A 7 58.25 59.48 -3.60
N THR A 8 58.16 58.21 -3.20
CA THR A 8 56.91 57.44 -3.17
C THR A 8 55.93 58.07 -2.18
N GLY A 9 54.74 58.46 -2.66
CA GLY A 9 53.68 59.03 -1.84
C GLY A 9 53.27 58.08 -0.73
N ARG A 10 53.46 58.49 0.53
CA ARG A 10 52.91 57.77 1.70
C ARG A 10 51.39 57.87 1.67
N ALA A 11 50.71 56.76 1.36
CA ALA A 11 49.28 56.62 1.58
C ALA A 11 48.98 56.85 3.07
N ARG A 12 48.28 57.93 3.39
CA ARG A 12 47.79 58.18 4.75
C ARG A 12 46.78 57.09 5.10
N LEU A 13 47.11 56.24 6.07
CA LEU A 13 46.15 55.38 6.75
C LEU A 13 45.08 56.29 7.38
N ARG A 14 43.91 56.36 6.77
CA ARG A 14 42.73 56.97 7.39
C ARG A 14 42.24 56.01 8.48
N GLY A 15 42.30 56.44 9.73
CA GLY A 15 41.73 55.70 10.85
C GLY A 15 40.21 55.58 10.67
N VAL A 16 39.70 54.36 10.80
CA VAL A 16 38.26 54.07 10.76
C VAL A 16 37.64 54.59 12.05
N SER A 17 36.47 55.25 11.98
CA SER A 17 35.83 55.76 13.21
C SER A 17 35.20 54.59 13.99
N LEU A 18 35.19 54.68 15.33
CA LEU A 18 34.57 53.65 16.19
C LEU A 18 33.09 53.44 15.83
N VAL A 19 32.41 54.51 15.39
CA VAL A 19 31.02 54.48 14.89
C VAL A 19 30.91 53.68 13.60
N GLU A 20 31.84 53.85 12.66
CA GLU A 20 31.86 53.12 11.38
C GLU A 20 32.08 51.62 11.58
N LEU A 21 32.90 51.23 12.56
CA LEU A 21 33.07 49.83 12.97
C LEU A 21 31.79 49.26 13.62
N MET A 22 31.12 50.05 14.46
CA MET A 22 29.86 49.64 15.09
C MET A 22 28.74 49.46 14.05
N VAL A 23 28.63 50.37 13.09
CA VAL A 23 27.65 50.28 12.00
C VAL A 23 27.96 49.09 11.08
N ALA A 24 29.23 48.89 10.70
CA ALA A 24 29.62 47.74 9.89
C ALA A 24 29.30 46.41 10.57
N LEU A 25 29.56 46.29 11.88
CA LEU A 25 29.25 45.09 12.65
C LEU A 25 27.74 44.87 12.80
N ALA A 26 26.97 45.94 13.04
CA ALA A 26 25.51 45.86 13.11
C ALA A 26 24.90 45.38 11.78
N LEU A 27 25.34 45.95 10.65
CA LEU A 27 24.88 45.54 9.33
C LEU A 27 25.31 44.10 9.00
N GLY A 28 26.54 43.72 9.34
CA GLY A 28 27.03 42.35 9.18
C GLY A 28 26.17 41.34 9.96
N LEU A 29 25.81 41.66 11.20
CA LEU A 29 24.96 40.80 12.03
C LEU A 29 23.55 40.61 11.43
N VAL A 30 22.96 41.68 10.90
CA VAL A 30 21.64 41.61 10.24
C VAL A 30 21.69 40.71 9.01
N VAL A 31 22.72 40.81 8.17
CA VAL A 31 22.88 39.97 6.98
C VAL A 31 23.08 38.51 7.36
N VAL A 32 23.91 38.23 8.38
CA VAL A 32 24.13 36.86 8.87
C VAL A 32 22.84 36.27 9.43
N LEU A 33 22.06 37.04 10.20
CA LEU A 33 20.77 36.59 10.72
C LEU A 33 19.80 36.25 9.57
N ALA A 34 19.69 37.11 8.56
CA ALA A 34 18.85 36.85 7.40
C ALA A 34 19.26 35.57 6.66
N ALA A 35 20.57 35.37 6.46
CA ALA A 35 21.11 34.16 5.84
C ALA A 35 20.81 32.89 6.66
N MET A 36 20.94 32.95 7.99
CA MET A 36 20.61 31.83 8.89
C MET A 36 19.12 31.46 8.82
N LEU A 37 18.22 32.46 8.80
CA LEU A 37 16.78 32.24 8.68
C LEU A 37 16.42 31.62 7.32
N ALA A 38 16.99 32.14 6.23
CA ALA A 38 16.78 31.59 4.89
C ALA A 38 17.28 30.14 4.78
N PHE A 39 18.47 29.86 5.31
CA PHE A 39 19.04 28.51 5.34
C PHE A 39 18.19 27.55 6.19
N GLY A 40 17.72 28.00 7.36
CA GLY A 40 16.82 27.22 8.22
C GLY A 40 15.52 26.84 7.52
N GLY A 41 14.87 27.81 6.87
CA GLY A 41 13.65 27.57 6.09
C GLY A 41 13.88 26.63 4.91
N SER A 42 14.97 26.82 4.15
CA SER A 42 15.32 25.94 3.03
C SER A 42 15.55 24.49 3.48
N ARG A 43 16.21 24.29 4.62
CA ARG A 43 16.45 22.95 5.18
C ARG A 43 15.15 22.29 5.61
N GLN A 44 14.25 23.02 6.28
CA GLN A 44 12.95 22.49 6.69
C GLN A 44 12.10 22.09 5.48
N LEU A 45 12.06 22.94 4.45
CA LEU A 45 11.34 22.64 3.21
C LEU A 45 11.92 21.41 2.49
N PHE A 46 13.24 21.32 2.40
CA PHE A 46 13.91 20.18 1.78
C PHE A 46 13.56 18.85 2.47
N VAL A 47 13.56 18.81 3.82
CA VAL A 47 13.18 17.61 4.56
C VAL A 47 11.69 17.30 4.38
N ALA A 48 10.82 18.31 4.41
CA ALA A 48 9.38 18.12 4.17
C ALA A 48 9.12 17.47 2.81
N GLU A 49 9.80 17.97 1.78
CA GLU A 49 9.65 17.50 0.41
C GLU A 49 10.24 16.09 0.24
N SER A 50 11.40 15.82 0.85
CA SER A 50 12.00 14.48 0.85
C SER A 50 11.08 13.45 1.50
N GLU A 51 10.54 13.73 2.69
CA GLU A 51 9.63 12.81 3.38
C GLU A 51 8.32 12.63 2.61
N ALA A 52 7.77 13.70 2.01
CA ALA A 52 6.58 13.59 1.18
C ALA A 52 6.80 12.67 -0.03
N ARG A 53 7.96 12.76 -0.69
CA ARG A 53 8.33 11.89 -1.81
C ARG A 53 8.46 10.43 -1.37
N THR A 54 9.12 10.16 -0.24
CA THR A 54 9.24 8.79 0.30
C THR A 54 7.87 8.18 0.60
N VAL A 55 6.96 8.97 1.19
CA VAL A 55 5.58 8.53 1.46
C VAL A 55 4.83 8.22 0.17
N GLU A 56 4.94 9.09 -0.84
CA GLU A 56 4.29 8.88 -2.15
C GLU A 56 4.86 7.69 -2.92
N GLU A 57 6.18 7.47 -2.85
CA GLU A 57 6.83 6.31 -3.44
C GLU A 57 6.36 5.00 -2.79
N SER A 58 6.30 4.96 -1.45
CA SER A 58 5.78 3.81 -0.69
C SER A 58 4.33 3.49 -1.07
N LEU A 59 3.47 4.52 -1.16
CA LEU A 59 2.08 4.35 -1.63
C LEU A 59 2.00 3.86 -3.07
N ARG A 60 2.81 4.41 -3.98
CA ARG A 60 2.83 4.00 -5.39
C ARG A 60 3.25 2.55 -5.54
N PHE A 61 4.27 2.12 -4.79
CA PHE A 61 4.74 0.74 -4.76
C PHE A 61 3.67 -0.20 -4.20
N ALA A 62 3.13 0.10 -3.02
CA ALA A 62 2.07 -0.70 -2.40
C ALA A 62 0.83 -0.82 -3.31
N ALA A 63 0.40 0.30 -3.89
CA ALA A 63 -0.74 0.32 -4.82
C ALA A 63 -0.46 -0.49 -6.09
N PHE A 64 0.77 -0.44 -6.62
CA PHE A 64 1.16 -1.25 -7.78
C PHE A 64 1.06 -2.74 -7.48
N VAL A 65 1.64 -3.22 -6.36
CA VAL A 65 1.61 -4.63 -5.98
C VAL A 65 0.17 -5.10 -5.74
N VAL A 66 -0.60 -4.38 -4.91
CA VAL A 66 -1.98 -4.74 -4.59
C VAL A 66 -2.85 -4.77 -5.86
N ARG A 67 -2.78 -3.75 -6.73
CA ARG A 67 -3.54 -3.74 -7.99
C ARG A 67 -3.17 -4.90 -8.90
N ARG A 68 -1.87 -5.19 -9.03
CA ARG A 68 -1.39 -6.29 -9.87
C ARG A 68 -1.91 -7.63 -9.35
N THR A 69 -1.84 -7.88 -8.06
CA THR A 69 -2.32 -9.13 -7.45
C THR A 69 -3.85 -9.25 -7.54
N VAL A 70 -4.61 -8.19 -7.23
CA VAL A 70 -6.08 -8.21 -7.32
C VAL A 70 -6.56 -8.45 -8.76
N ARG A 71 -5.86 -7.93 -9.76
CA ARG A 71 -6.20 -8.19 -11.17
C ARG A 71 -6.04 -9.66 -11.60
N GLN A 72 -5.25 -10.44 -10.88
CA GLN A 72 -5.05 -11.86 -11.12
C GLN A 72 -6.13 -12.72 -10.46
N ALA A 73 -6.91 -12.15 -9.53
CA ALA A 73 -7.92 -12.86 -8.78
C ALA A 73 -8.83 -13.70 -9.68
N GLY A 74 -9.11 -14.93 -9.24
CA GLY A 74 -9.99 -15.88 -9.92
C GLY A 74 -9.49 -16.37 -11.28
N TYR A 75 -8.26 -16.04 -11.68
CA TYR A 75 -7.67 -16.64 -12.88
C TYR A 75 -7.61 -18.15 -12.69
N ALA A 76 -8.07 -18.89 -13.70
CA ALA A 76 -8.02 -20.34 -13.75
C ALA A 76 -7.48 -20.77 -15.11
N ASP A 77 -6.44 -21.60 -15.11
CA ASP A 77 -5.94 -22.21 -16.35
C ASP A 77 -6.88 -23.33 -16.77
N ARG A 78 -7.65 -23.08 -17.83
CA ARG A 78 -8.65 -24.02 -18.36
C ARG A 78 -8.03 -25.20 -19.12
N VAL A 79 -6.74 -25.16 -19.43
CA VAL A 79 -6.04 -26.25 -20.14
C VAL A 79 -5.82 -27.46 -19.23
N ALA A 80 -5.78 -27.26 -17.90
CA ALA A 80 -5.65 -28.34 -16.91
C ALA A 80 -6.93 -29.17 -16.71
N GLY A 81 -8.02 -28.85 -17.42
CA GLY A 81 -9.21 -29.70 -17.53
C GLY A 81 -10.19 -29.67 -16.36
N ASP A 82 -9.89 -28.95 -15.27
CA ASP A 82 -10.81 -28.83 -14.14
C ASP A 82 -10.79 -27.41 -13.59
N THR A 83 -11.93 -26.72 -13.71
CA THR A 83 -12.13 -25.47 -12.97
C THR A 83 -12.35 -25.92 -11.54
N VAL A 84 -11.43 -25.60 -10.60
CA VAL A 84 -11.75 -25.74 -9.18
C VAL A 84 -12.94 -24.83 -8.93
N THR A 85 -14.14 -25.40 -8.98
CA THR A 85 -15.34 -24.67 -8.67
C THR A 85 -15.24 -24.34 -7.20
N ALA A 86 -15.28 -23.06 -6.88
CA ALA A 86 -15.48 -22.55 -5.53
C ALA A 86 -16.91 -22.91 -5.07
N ALA A 87 -17.27 -24.19 -5.12
CA ALA A 87 -18.60 -24.73 -4.84
C ALA A 87 -18.80 -24.97 -3.33
N GLY A 88 -17.72 -24.94 -2.55
CA GLY A 88 -17.78 -24.99 -1.10
C GLY A 88 -18.33 -23.71 -0.47
N ASN A 89 -18.84 -23.85 0.75
CA ASN A 89 -19.21 -22.71 1.60
C ASN A 89 -18.05 -22.24 2.48
N ASP A 90 -16.85 -22.82 2.34
CA ASP A 90 -15.65 -22.32 3.01
C ASP A 90 -15.26 -20.96 2.41
N PRO A 91 -15.11 -19.89 3.19
CA PRO A 91 -14.60 -18.62 2.70
C PRO A 91 -13.21 -18.72 2.04
N LEU A 92 -12.41 -19.72 2.39
CA LEU A 92 -11.13 -19.98 1.74
C LEU A 92 -11.31 -20.48 0.31
N ASP A 93 -12.47 -21.02 -0.06
CA ASP A 93 -12.75 -21.40 -1.44
C ASP A 93 -12.99 -20.19 -2.36
N LEU A 94 -13.20 -19.00 -1.81
CA LEU A 94 -13.41 -17.77 -2.57
C LEU A 94 -12.10 -17.21 -3.15
N ASP A 95 -12.18 -16.59 -4.32
CA ASP A 95 -11.02 -15.94 -4.97
C ASP A 95 -10.65 -14.60 -4.33
N ILE A 96 -11.63 -13.97 -3.69
CA ILE A 96 -11.53 -12.71 -2.98
C ILE A 96 -12.36 -12.83 -1.72
N VAL A 97 -11.72 -12.59 -0.58
CA VAL A 97 -12.36 -12.45 0.74
C VAL A 97 -11.48 -11.56 1.61
N GLY A 98 -12.00 -11.06 2.73
CA GLY A 98 -11.21 -10.25 3.65
C GLY A 98 -11.82 -10.21 5.04
N ALA A 99 -11.13 -9.54 5.96
CA ALA A 99 -11.68 -9.27 7.28
C ALA A 99 -11.53 -7.79 7.63
N ARG A 100 -12.57 -7.25 8.27
CA ARG A 100 -12.64 -5.84 8.68
C ARG A 100 -11.93 -5.66 10.02
N ASN A 101 -11.13 -4.59 10.19
CA ASN A 101 -10.48 -4.26 11.46
C ASN A 101 -9.80 -5.49 12.09
N THR A 102 -8.78 -6.02 11.42
CA THR A 102 -8.24 -7.34 11.74
C THR A 102 -6.74 -7.34 11.93
N ARG A 103 -6.28 -8.31 12.72
CA ARG A 103 -4.89 -8.77 12.71
C ARG A 103 -4.81 -10.10 11.97
N VAL A 104 -3.69 -10.34 11.32
CA VAL A 104 -3.44 -11.59 10.60
C VAL A 104 -2.22 -12.26 11.21
N GLY A 105 -2.34 -13.56 11.52
CA GLY A 105 -1.20 -14.34 12.00
C GLY A 105 -0.19 -14.58 10.88
N ALA A 106 1.11 -14.60 11.22
CA ALA A 106 2.18 -14.73 10.23
C ALA A 106 2.17 -16.07 9.47
N SER A 107 1.59 -17.12 10.04
CA SER A 107 1.51 -18.48 9.47
C SER A 107 0.06 -18.96 9.30
N GLY A 108 -0.10 -20.12 8.65
CA GLY A 108 -1.40 -20.74 8.38
C GLY A 108 -2.27 -19.99 7.37
N GLU A 109 -3.46 -20.48 7.11
CA GLU A 109 -4.32 -20.01 6.01
C GLU A 109 -5.21 -18.81 6.38
N SER A 110 -5.31 -18.47 7.66
CA SER A 110 -6.20 -17.41 8.12
C SER A 110 -5.79 -16.05 7.54
N TYR A 111 -6.79 -15.34 6.99
CA TYR A 111 -6.71 -13.93 6.60
C TYR A 111 -7.18 -12.99 7.71
N GLY A 112 -7.39 -13.49 8.93
CA GLY A 112 -7.88 -12.72 10.07
C GLY A 112 -9.34 -12.99 10.43
N ARG A 113 -9.87 -12.19 11.35
CA ARG A 113 -11.27 -12.23 11.82
C ARG A 113 -11.76 -10.80 12.00
N HIS A 114 -13.05 -10.56 11.74
CA HIS A 114 -13.60 -9.22 11.91
C HIS A 114 -13.41 -8.70 13.34
N ASN A 115 -13.09 -7.42 13.46
CA ASN A 115 -12.97 -6.70 14.74
C ASN A 115 -11.89 -7.27 15.69
N ALA A 116 -10.82 -7.84 15.13
CA ALA A 116 -9.63 -8.31 15.86
C ALA A 116 -8.60 -7.19 16.16
N ARG A 117 -9.02 -5.92 16.14
CA ARG A 117 -8.22 -4.73 16.51
C ARG A 117 -6.97 -4.59 15.63
N GLY A 118 -7.18 -4.56 14.32
CA GLY A 118 -6.14 -4.24 13.33
C GLY A 118 -5.50 -2.88 13.61
N VAL A 119 -4.28 -2.68 13.11
CA VAL A 119 -3.55 -1.42 13.23
C VAL A 119 -4.38 -0.30 12.60
N ASN A 120 -4.74 0.72 13.38
CA ASN A 120 -5.65 1.81 12.96
C ASN A 120 -6.93 1.31 12.27
N ASP A 121 -7.51 0.23 12.83
CA ASP A 121 -8.68 -0.47 12.30
C ASP A 121 -8.50 -1.02 10.88
N SER A 122 -7.27 -1.22 10.41
CA SER A 122 -7.00 -1.75 9.06
C SER A 122 -7.65 -3.10 8.81
N ASP A 123 -8.06 -3.29 7.57
CA ASP A 123 -8.67 -4.51 7.07
C ASP A 123 -7.59 -5.47 6.54
N SER A 124 -8.00 -6.67 6.17
CA SER A 124 -7.20 -7.60 5.38
C SER A 124 -7.90 -7.96 4.08
N LEU A 125 -7.12 -8.43 3.12
CA LEU A 125 -7.61 -8.90 1.82
C LEU A 125 -6.86 -10.16 1.42
N LEU A 126 -7.57 -11.28 1.29
CA LEU A 126 -7.12 -12.49 0.63
C LEU A 126 -7.48 -12.43 -0.86
N VAL A 127 -6.48 -12.69 -1.69
CA VAL A 127 -6.59 -12.87 -3.13
C VAL A 127 -6.09 -14.26 -3.48
N ARG A 128 -6.91 -15.01 -4.23
CA ARG A 128 -6.58 -16.33 -4.76
C ARG A 128 -6.72 -16.37 -6.26
N PHE A 129 -5.88 -17.18 -6.89
CA PHE A 129 -5.83 -17.41 -8.32
C PHE A 129 -5.05 -18.69 -8.60
N ALA A 130 -5.33 -19.38 -9.70
CA ALA A 130 -4.45 -20.42 -10.22
C ALA A 130 -3.20 -19.78 -10.85
N GLY A 131 -2.07 -20.47 -10.84
CA GLY A 131 -0.94 -20.04 -11.64
C GLY A 131 -1.05 -20.52 -13.09
N SER A 132 0.01 -20.30 -13.85
CA SER A 132 0.12 -20.71 -15.26
C SER A 132 1.45 -21.44 -15.47
N SER A 133 1.42 -22.51 -16.25
CA SER A 133 2.60 -23.34 -16.51
C SER A 133 3.01 -23.28 -17.97
N ARG A 134 4.32 -23.40 -18.22
CA ARG A 134 4.84 -23.76 -19.53
C ARG A 134 5.14 -25.26 -19.58
N THR A 135 5.02 -25.83 -20.77
CA THR A 135 5.47 -27.20 -21.03
C THR A 135 6.99 -27.24 -20.97
N ASP A 136 7.53 -28.14 -20.15
CA ASP A 136 8.96 -28.43 -20.15
C ASP A 136 9.34 -29.32 -21.36
N ASP A 137 10.65 -29.55 -21.52
CA ASP A 137 11.21 -30.38 -22.60
C ASP A 137 10.74 -31.85 -22.53
N GLU A 138 10.20 -32.28 -21.38
CA GLU A 138 9.66 -33.60 -21.12
C GLU A 138 8.15 -33.69 -21.42
N GLY A 139 7.52 -32.57 -21.84
CA GLY A 139 6.09 -32.49 -22.17
C GLY A 139 5.19 -32.29 -20.95
N SER A 140 5.74 -31.99 -19.78
CA SER A 140 5.04 -31.77 -18.52
C SER A 140 4.81 -30.27 -18.25
N ALA A 141 3.57 -29.89 -17.91
CA ALA A 141 3.18 -28.50 -17.63
C ALA A 141 3.27 -28.17 -16.13
N THR A 142 4.43 -28.39 -15.51
CA THR A 142 4.63 -28.24 -14.05
C THR A 142 5.40 -26.98 -13.66
N GLU A 143 6.11 -26.36 -14.60
CA GLU A 143 6.95 -25.18 -14.32
C GLU A 143 6.19 -23.89 -14.57
N ALA A 144 6.27 -22.94 -13.63
CA ALA A 144 5.61 -21.64 -13.75
C ALA A 144 6.16 -20.84 -14.95
N ASP A 145 5.26 -20.23 -15.72
CA ASP A 145 5.62 -19.41 -16.89
C ASP A 145 5.98 -17.94 -16.54
N GLY A 146 5.78 -17.55 -15.27
CA GLY A 146 6.07 -16.20 -14.76
C GLY A 146 4.98 -15.15 -15.04
N THR A 147 3.88 -15.52 -15.70
CA THR A 147 2.76 -14.61 -15.98
C THR A 147 1.90 -14.37 -14.75
N MET A 148 1.75 -15.41 -13.91
CA MET A 148 1.00 -15.40 -12.67
C MET A 148 1.95 -15.37 -11.46
N VAL A 149 1.84 -14.33 -10.63
CA VAL A 149 2.74 -14.11 -9.48
C VAL A 149 1.97 -13.69 -8.24
N ASP A 150 2.42 -14.16 -7.08
CA ASP A 150 1.88 -13.77 -5.76
C ASP A 150 2.29 -12.33 -5.36
N CYS A 151 1.83 -11.89 -4.19
CA CYS A 151 2.14 -10.55 -3.68
C CYS A 151 3.62 -10.31 -3.35
N MET A 152 4.46 -11.35 -3.25
CA MET A 152 5.92 -11.23 -3.16
C MET A 152 6.62 -11.35 -4.51
N GLY A 153 5.88 -11.64 -5.59
CA GLY A 153 6.42 -11.78 -6.93
C GLY A 153 6.91 -13.19 -7.27
N PHE A 154 6.62 -14.20 -6.45
CA PHE A 154 6.95 -15.59 -6.80
C PHE A 154 5.98 -16.12 -7.85
N ALA A 155 6.53 -16.66 -8.94
CA ALA A 155 5.76 -17.26 -10.02
C ALA A 155 5.00 -18.50 -9.54
N GLN A 156 3.74 -18.59 -9.93
CA GLN A 156 2.83 -19.66 -9.55
C GLN A 156 2.56 -20.52 -10.79
N ALA A 157 2.80 -21.82 -10.68
CA ALA A 157 2.52 -22.76 -11.77
C ALA A 157 1.00 -23.01 -11.92
N ALA A 158 0.57 -23.64 -13.01
CA ALA A 158 -0.78 -24.20 -13.17
C ALA A 158 -0.91 -25.54 -12.42
N PRO A 159 -2.09 -25.85 -11.83
CA PRO A 159 -2.31 -27.13 -11.15
C PRO A 159 -2.02 -28.31 -12.08
N SER A 160 -1.55 -29.43 -11.52
CA SER A 160 -1.31 -30.64 -12.29
C SER A 160 -2.62 -31.17 -12.88
N ALA A 161 -2.59 -31.65 -14.13
CA ALA A 161 -3.77 -32.10 -14.85
C ALA A 161 -4.54 -33.19 -14.09
N GLY A 162 -5.86 -33.03 -13.97
CA GLY A 162 -6.78 -34.03 -13.42
C GLY A 162 -6.91 -34.09 -11.89
N THR A 163 -6.27 -33.20 -11.13
CA THR A 163 -6.37 -33.18 -9.65
C THR A 163 -6.35 -31.76 -9.06
N ALA A 164 -6.98 -30.78 -9.72
CA ALA A 164 -6.97 -29.42 -9.23
C ALA A 164 -7.74 -29.34 -7.89
N THR A 165 -7.05 -28.94 -6.83
CA THR A 165 -7.62 -28.75 -5.48
C THR A 165 -7.65 -27.27 -5.11
N PRO A 166 -8.51 -26.85 -4.16
CA PRO A 166 -8.44 -25.49 -3.61
C PRO A 166 -7.06 -25.14 -3.07
N ALA A 167 -6.28 -26.13 -2.62
CA ALA A 167 -4.92 -25.93 -2.14
C ALA A 167 -3.94 -25.54 -3.26
N ASP A 168 -4.24 -25.77 -4.55
CA ASP A 168 -3.31 -25.47 -5.65
C ASP A 168 -3.32 -24.00 -6.09
N ARG A 169 -4.34 -23.23 -5.66
CA ARG A 169 -4.40 -21.79 -5.90
C ARG A 169 -3.38 -21.05 -5.04
N ALA A 170 -2.76 -20.05 -5.63
CA ALA A 170 -1.87 -19.12 -4.97
C ALA A 170 -2.58 -18.37 -3.84
N TRP A 171 -1.77 -17.94 -2.87
CA TRP A 171 -2.23 -17.19 -1.71
C TRP A 171 -1.56 -15.83 -1.69
N SER A 172 -2.35 -14.78 -1.57
CA SER A 172 -1.83 -13.43 -1.33
C SER A 172 -2.75 -12.70 -0.37
N ILE A 173 -2.29 -12.51 0.85
CA ILE A 173 -3.03 -11.86 1.93
C ILE A 173 -2.33 -10.55 2.28
N PHE A 174 -3.01 -9.44 2.02
CA PHE A 174 -2.58 -8.10 2.42
C PHE A 174 -3.15 -7.76 3.79
N HIS A 175 -2.31 -7.20 4.67
CA HIS A 175 -2.72 -6.67 5.97
C HIS A 175 -1.68 -5.70 6.50
N VAL A 176 -2.05 -4.88 7.48
CA VAL A 176 -1.09 -4.00 8.18
C VAL A 176 -0.68 -4.63 9.49
N ALA A 177 0.62 -4.62 9.78
CA ALA A 177 1.19 -4.99 11.07
C ALA A 177 2.29 -4.00 11.46
N GLU A 178 2.68 -4.02 12.73
CA GLU A 178 3.76 -3.18 13.25
C GLU A 178 5.08 -3.96 13.24
N ALA A 179 6.13 -3.33 12.71
CA ALA A 179 7.50 -3.82 12.82
C ALA A 179 7.97 -3.80 14.28
N ALA A 180 9.15 -4.37 14.54
CA ALA A 180 9.73 -4.44 15.87
C ALA A 180 9.94 -3.07 16.55
N ASP A 181 10.08 -1.99 15.76
CA ASP A 181 10.20 -0.62 16.24
C ASP A 181 8.87 0.16 16.28
N GLY A 182 7.74 -0.52 16.08
CA GLY A 182 6.40 0.07 16.11
C GLY A 182 6.04 0.86 14.85
N GLU A 183 6.84 0.79 13.79
CA GLU A 183 6.44 1.34 12.49
C GLU A 183 5.42 0.42 11.82
N PRO A 184 4.26 0.96 11.39
CA PRO A 184 3.28 0.16 10.67
C PRO A 184 3.75 -0.07 9.23
N GLU A 185 3.54 -1.28 8.73
CA GLU A 185 3.93 -1.69 7.39
C GLU A 185 2.80 -2.51 6.77
N LEU A 186 2.62 -2.39 5.46
CA LEU A 186 1.80 -3.32 4.70
C LEU A 186 2.60 -4.61 4.53
N TYR A 187 2.02 -5.72 4.92
CA TYR A 187 2.59 -7.06 4.78
C TYR A 187 1.92 -7.81 3.63
N CYS A 188 2.71 -8.67 2.99
CA CYS A 188 2.25 -9.75 2.12
C CYS A 188 2.44 -11.07 2.83
N LYS A 189 1.33 -11.75 3.09
CA LYS A 189 1.33 -13.14 3.52
C LYS A 189 1.00 -14.02 2.33
N TYR A 190 1.87 -14.98 2.07
CA TYR A 190 1.87 -15.78 0.85
C TYR A 190 2.37 -17.18 1.13
N ARG A 191 2.24 -18.03 0.11
CA ARG A 191 2.81 -19.38 0.08
C ARG A 191 3.57 -19.50 -1.23
N GLY A 192 4.91 -19.55 -1.16
CA GLY A 192 5.77 -19.43 -2.34
C GLY A 192 5.63 -20.58 -3.35
N ASP A 193 5.17 -21.74 -2.89
CA ASP A 193 4.76 -22.87 -3.73
C ASP A 193 3.49 -23.52 -3.13
N ARG A 194 2.95 -24.55 -3.79
CA ARG A 194 1.69 -25.19 -3.37
C ARG A 194 1.75 -25.97 -2.06
N ARG A 195 2.92 -26.52 -1.73
CA ARG A 195 3.15 -27.36 -0.54
C ARG A 195 3.95 -26.63 0.53
N GLY A 196 4.39 -25.41 0.24
CA GLY A 196 5.22 -24.60 1.11
C GLY A 196 4.46 -24.08 2.34
N SER A 197 5.22 -23.63 3.32
CA SER A 197 4.68 -22.97 4.51
C SER A 197 4.26 -21.53 4.18
N PHE A 198 3.25 -21.03 4.89
CA PHE A 198 2.93 -19.61 4.85
C PHE A 198 4.08 -18.78 5.43
N ARG A 199 4.41 -17.70 4.74
CA ARG A 199 5.31 -16.64 5.20
C ARG A 199 4.58 -15.31 5.14
N SER A 200 4.97 -14.37 5.99
CA SER A 200 4.41 -13.03 6.06
C SER A 200 5.55 -12.03 6.13
N GLU A 201 5.74 -11.29 5.04
CA GLU A 201 6.88 -10.39 4.85
C GLU A 201 6.42 -8.95 4.66
N PRO A 202 7.19 -7.96 5.12
CA PRO A 202 6.87 -6.56 4.91
C PRO A 202 7.05 -6.17 3.44
N LEU A 203 6.04 -5.51 2.86
CA LEU A 203 6.08 -4.96 1.51
C LEU A 203 6.41 -3.47 1.52
N ALA A 204 5.67 -2.70 2.29
CA ALA A 204 5.72 -1.24 2.23
C ALA A 204 5.64 -0.66 3.64
N ARG A 205 6.76 -0.09 4.08
CA ARG A 205 6.88 0.57 5.36
C ARG A 205 6.13 1.90 5.36
N GLY A 206 5.55 2.23 6.51
CA GLY A 206 4.81 3.48 6.73
C GLY A 206 3.34 3.42 6.32
N ILE A 207 2.86 2.34 5.68
CA ILE A 207 1.43 2.13 5.45
C ILE A 207 0.76 1.84 6.79
N GLU A 208 0.02 2.81 7.32
CA GLU A 208 -0.60 2.74 8.65
C GLU A 208 -2.09 2.43 8.61
N VAL A 209 -2.73 2.58 7.45
CA VAL A 209 -4.12 2.21 7.20
C VAL A 209 -4.23 1.49 5.87
N PHE A 210 -4.90 0.33 5.87
CA PHE A 210 -5.34 -0.38 4.67
C PHE A 210 -6.84 -0.67 4.80
N ARG A 211 -7.65 -0.21 3.85
CA ARG A 211 -9.11 -0.35 3.84
C ARG A 211 -9.60 -0.95 2.54
N VAL A 212 -10.62 -1.81 2.62
CA VAL A 212 -11.19 -2.47 1.45
C VAL A 212 -12.71 -2.47 1.50
N LEU A 213 -13.33 -2.06 0.39
CA LEU A 213 -14.75 -2.29 0.10
C LEU A 213 -14.89 -3.17 -1.12
N PHE A 214 -15.94 -3.99 -1.10
CA PHE A 214 -16.30 -4.93 -2.15
C PHE A 214 -17.57 -4.42 -2.84
N GLY A 215 -17.45 -4.17 -4.14
CA GLY A 215 -18.54 -3.77 -5.02
C GLY A 215 -19.26 -4.99 -5.54
N ARG A 216 -20.52 -5.17 -5.13
CA ARG A 216 -21.42 -6.22 -5.58
C ARG A 216 -22.23 -5.76 -6.77
N ASP A 217 -22.32 -6.64 -7.74
CA ASP A 217 -23.20 -6.55 -8.89
C ASP A 217 -24.48 -7.37 -8.60
N LEU A 218 -25.60 -6.65 -8.51
CA LEU A 218 -26.90 -7.18 -8.11
C LEU A 218 -27.81 -7.53 -9.29
N ASP A 219 -27.54 -7.00 -10.48
CA ASP A 219 -28.39 -7.17 -11.67
C ASP A 219 -27.76 -8.00 -12.80
N GLY A 220 -26.47 -8.33 -12.68
CA GLY A 220 -25.76 -9.20 -13.60
C GLY A 220 -24.92 -8.47 -14.66
N ASP A 221 -24.87 -7.14 -14.67
CA ASP A 221 -24.35 -6.38 -15.82
C ASP A 221 -22.82 -6.15 -15.84
N GLY A 222 -22.12 -6.52 -14.76
CA GLY A 222 -20.68 -6.36 -14.56
C GLY A 222 -20.28 -5.10 -13.77
N THR A 223 -21.25 -4.27 -13.36
CA THR A 223 -21.05 -3.02 -12.62
C THR A 223 -21.40 -3.22 -11.14
N PRO A 224 -20.74 -2.51 -10.20
CA PRO A 224 -21.10 -2.59 -8.79
C PRO A 224 -22.18 -1.57 -8.39
N GLU A 225 -23.34 -2.03 -7.93
CA GLU A 225 -24.43 -1.19 -7.41
C GLU A 225 -24.29 -0.96 -5.90
N GLN A 226 -23.67 -1.91 -5.19
CA GLN A 226 -23.56 -1.87 -3.73
C GLN A 226 -22.12 -2.08 -3.27
N TRP A 227 -21.63 -1.16 -2.43
CA TRP A 227 -20.31 -1.26 -1.80
C TRP A 227 -20.44 -1.64 -0.34
N LEU A 228 -19.85 -2.76 0.06
CA LEU A 228 -19.89 -3.28 1.43
C LEU A 228 -18.47 -3.56 1.95
N ASP A 229 -18.26 -3.40 3.24
CA ASP A 229 -17.07 -3.97 3.90
C ASP A 229 -17.21 -5.50 4.07
N ALA A 230 -16.10 -6.17 4.40
CA ALA A 230 -16.11 -7.63 4.52
C ALA A 230 -17.09 -8.15 5.59
N ALA A 231 -17.25 -7.44 6.72
CA ALA A 231 -18.15 -7.89 7.78
C ALA A 231 -19.63 -7.76 7.37
N GLN A 232 -19.96 -6.70 6.65
CA GLN A 232 -21.29 -6.51 6.06
C GLN A 232 -21.57 -7.57 5.01
N LEU A 233 -20.59 -7.92 4.18
CA LEU A 233 -20.75 -8.94 3.14
C LEU A 233 -20.98 -10.34 3.73
N ASP A 234 -20.24 -10.69 4.78
CA ASP A 234 -20.47 -11.93 5.55
C ASP A 234 -21.85 -11.97 6.19
N ALA A 235 -22.34 -10.84 6.73
CA ALA A 235 -23.69 -10.75 7.28
C ALA A 235 -24.78 -10.98 6.21
N VAL A 236 -24.57 -10.47 4.99
CA VAL A 236 -25.47 -10.72 3.85
C VAL A 236 -25.39 -12.18 3.39
N ALA A 237 -24.19 -12.74 3.30
CA ALA A 237 -23.98 -14.14 2.93
C ALA A 237 -24.67 -15.10 3.91
N ALA A 238 -24.50 -14.85 5.22
CA ALA A 238 -25.13 -15.63 6.30
C ALA A 238 -26.66 -15.55 6.30
N ALA A 239 -27.25 -14.46 5.79
CA ALA A 239 -28.69 -14.32 5.64
C ALA A 239 -29.26 -15.07 4.42
N SER A 240 -28.41 -15.51 3.49
CA SER A 240 -28.83 -16.24 2.29
C SER A 240 -28.75 -17.75 2.50
N SER A 241 -29.72 -18.51 1.97
CA SER A 241 -29.68 -19.98 1.97
C SER A 241 -28.63 -20.55 1.00
N LEU A 242 -27.97 -19.69 0.22
CA LEU A 242 -26.98 -20.03 -0.82
C LEU A 242 -25.52 -19.80 -0.35
N GLY A 243 -25.31 -19.61 0.96
CA GLY A 243 -23.98 -19.47 1.56
C GLY A 243 -23.23 -18.23 1.05
N ASN A 244 -22.03 -18.42 0.51
CA ASN A 244 -21.15 -17.31 0.04
C ASN A 244 -21.63 -16.63 -1.26
N ALA A 245 -22.92 -16.73 -1.62
CA ALA A 245 -23.49 -16.11 -2.82
C ALA A 245 -23.23 -14.59 -2.90
N ALA A 246 -23.25 -13.89 -1.76
CA ALA A 246 -22.96 -12.46 -1.73
C ALA A 246 -21.52 -12.13 -2.17
N TRP A 247 -20.55 -12.98 -1.78
CA TRP A 247 -19.15 -12.88 -2.21
C TRP A 247 -18.99 -13.19 -3.71
N ARG A 248 -19.78 -14.13 -4.25
CA ARG A 248 -19.76 -14.46 -5.68
C ARG A 248 -20.27 -13.34 -6.59
N GLN A 249 -21.01 -12.37 -6.03
CA GLN A 249 -21.49 -11.18 -6.74
C GLN A 249 -20.48 -10.03 -6.73
N VAL A 250 -19.32 -10.18 -6.09
CA VAL A 250 -18.30 -9.13 -6.08
C VAL A 250 -17.64 -9.03 -7.46
N VAL A 251 -17.70 -7.85 -8.06
CA VAL A 251 -17.11 -7.55 -9.38
C VAL A 251 -16.02 -6.47 -9.30
N ALA A 252 -15.92 -5.74 -8.18
CA ALA A 252 -14.90 -4.71 -8.02
C ALA A 252 -14.45 -4.57 -6.56
N LEU A 253 -13.21 -4.12 -6.36
CA LEU A 253 -12.69 -3.73 -5.05
C LEU A 253 -12.33 -2.25 -5.07
N ARG A 254 -12.69 -1.53 -4.01
CA ARG A 254 -12.20 -0.18 -3.74
C ARG A 254 -11.25 -0.25 -2.56
N ILE A 255 -10.01 0.13 -2.81
CA ILE A 255 -8.91 -0.02 -1.85
C ILE A 255 -8.38 1.37 -1.51
N GLY A 256 -8.21 1.62 -0.22
CA GLY A 256 -7.72 2.86 0.34
C GLY A 256 -6.53 2.62 1.25
N MET A 257 -5.47 3.40 1.10
CA MET A 257 -4.30 3.33 1.96
C MET A 257 -3.89 4.71 2.46
N VAL A 258 -3.39 4.75 3.69
CA VAL A 258 -2.72 5.93 4.26
C VAL A 258 -1.30 5.56 4.62
N ALA A 259 -0.35 6.35 4.11
CA ALA A 259 1.05 6.24 4.47
C ALA A 259 1.49 7.44 5.28
N ARG A 260 2.41 7.22 6.22
CA ARG A 260 3.01 8.25 7.06
C ARG A 260 4.52 8.37 6.84
N SER A 261 5.07 9.57 7.04
CA SER A 261 6.51 9.79 7.03
C SER A 261 7.21 9.04 8.17
N ALA A 262 8.48 8.68 7.96
CA ALA A 262 9.28 8.05 8.99
C ALA A 262 9.62 9.05 10.10
N ARG A 263 9.86 10.31 9.72
CA ARG A 263 10.20 11.38 10.67
C ARG A 263 8.98 12.20 11.05
N SER A 264 8.92 12.57 12.32
CA SER A 264 8.04 13.63 12.81
C SER A 264 8.67 15.00 12.56
N GLY A 265 7.83 16.02 12.36
CA GLY A 265 8.27 17.39 12.15
C GLY A 265 7.12 18.39 12.30
N HIS A 266 7.50 19.67 12.33
CA HIS A 266 6.54 20.76 12.32
C HIS A 266 6.22 21.14 10.87
N TRP A 267 5.32 20.37 10.27
CA TRP A 267 4.84 20.60 8.91
C TRP A 267 3.61 21.51 8.92
N PRO A 268 3.39 22.34 7.88
CA PRO A 268 2.11 23.03 7.71
C PRO A 268 0.97 22.02 7.67
N ARG A 269 -0.05 22.16 8.53
CA ARG A 269 -1.21 21.25 8.56
C ARG A 269 -2.51 22.05 8.42
N PRO A 270 -3.47 21.57 7.62
CA PRO A 270 -4.84 22.05 7.72
C PRO A 270 -5.46 21.67 9.07
N GLU A 271 -6.40 22.49 9.53
CA GLU A 271 -7.06 22.40 10.85
C GLU A 271 -7.92 21.13 11.01
N GLU A 272 -8.40 20.57 9.90
CA GLU A 272 -9.18 19.34 9.88
C GLU A 272 -8.31 18.13 9.49
N VAL A 273 -7.88 17.36 10.49
CA VAL A 273 -7.04 16.17 10.33
C VAL A 273 -7.93 14.92 10.20
N GLN A 274 -8.94 14.97 9.32
CA GLN A 274 -9.76 13.82 8.99
C GLN A 274 -9.38 13.34 7.60
N LEU A 275 -8.83 12.13 7.52
CA LEU A 275 -8.51 11.51 6.25
C LEU A 275 -9.64 10.56 5.85
N TYR A 276 -9.83 10.40 4.55
CA TYR A 276 -10.81 9.50 3.95
C TYR A 276 -10.07 8.51 3.05
N PRO A 277 -9.54 7.39 3.60
CA PRO A 277 -8.76 6.41 2.85
C PRO A 277 -9.49 5.88 1.62
N LEU A 278 -10.81 5.72 1.73
CA LEU A 278 -11.68 5.28 0.65
C LEU A 278 -12.40 6.43 -0.04
N GLY A 279 -12.06 7.70 0.21
CA GLY A 279 -12.78 8.86 -0.33
C GLY A 279 -13.96 9.33 0.54
N PRO A 280 -14.35 10.61 0.42
CA PRO A 280 -15.36 11.25 1.26
C PRO A 280 -16.76 10.62 1.13
N GLU A 281 -17.04 9.94 0.03
CA GLU A 281 -18.29 9.21 -0.21
C GLU A 281 -18.44 7.96 0.69
N PHE A 282 -17.37 7.52 1.36
CA PHE A 282 -17.37 6.41 2.33
C PHE A 282 -16.93 6.88 3.74
N PRO A 283 -17.72 7.73 4.43
CA PRO A 283 -17.33 8.35 5.70
C PRO A 283 -17.26 7.38 6.88
N ALA A 284 -17.79 6.17 6.74
CA ALA A 284 -17.69 5.10 7.74
C ALA A 284 -16.26 4.57 7.89
N ALA A 285 -15.42 4.71 6.85
CA ALA A 285 -14.03 4.25 6.85
C ALA A 285 -13.02 5.39 7.09
N ARG A 286 -13.48 6.54 7.60
CA ARG A 286 -12.65 7.71 7.90
C ARG A 286 -11.57 7.37 8.93
N PHE A 287 -10.39 7.97 8.78
CA PHE A 287 -9.25 7.79 9.68
C PHE A 287 -8.82 9.13 10.28
N ARG A 288 -8.71 9.19 11.60
CA ARG A 288 -8.21 10.36 12.34
C ARG A 288 -6.77 10.10 12.79
N PRO A 289 -5.77 10.64 12.07
CA PRO A 289 -4.38 10.59 12.48
C PRO A 289 -4.11 11.01 13.93
N ALA A 290 -3.14 10.35 14.55
CA ALA A 290 -2.55 10.82 15.80
C ALA A 290 -1.81 12.15 15.57
N ALA A 291 -1.76 13.00 16.60
CA ALA A 291 -1.03 14.27 16.58
C ALA A 291 0.49 14.06 16.78
N ASP A 292 1.10 13.22 15.95
CA ASP A 292 2.45 12.66 16.15
C ASP A 292 3.57 13.36 15.37
N GLY A 293 3.26 14.44 14.65
CA GLY A 293 4.28 15.13 13.86
C GLY A 293 4.42 14.63 12.42
N ARG A 294 3.77 13.55 12.00
CA ARG A 294 4.08 12.89 10.73
C ARG A 294 3.24 13.38 9.57
N LEU A 295 3.87 13.53 8.41
CA LEU A 295 3.20 13.79 7.15
C LEU A 295 2.41 12.54 6.77
N ARG A 296 1.22 12.74 6.20
CA ARG A 296 0.37 11.64 5.73
C ARG A 296 -0.14 11.92 4.34
N ARG A 297 -0.20 10.87 3.54
CA ARG A 297 -0.82 10.89 2.21
C ARG A 297 -1.79 9.73 2.09
N VAL A 298 -2.84 9.97 1.31
CA VAL A 298 -3.88 9.00 1.01
C VAL A 298 -3.75 8.61 -0.45
N VAL A 299 -3.89 7.32 -0.74
CA VAL A 299 -4.17 6.84 -2.09
C VAL A 299 -5.42 5.98 -2.05
N SER A 300 -6.31 6.17 -3.02
CA SER A 300 -7.47 5.31 -3.22
C SER A 300 -7.55 4.89 -4.68
N PHE A 301 -8.07 3.70 -4.93
CA PHE A 301 -8.30 3.20 -6.27
C PHE A 301 -9.32 2.08 -6.30
N THR A 302 -9.91 1.89 -7.47
CA THR A 302 -10.84 0.80 -7.74
C THR A 302 -10.23 -0.18 -8.74
N VAL A 303 -10.39 -1.48 -8.49
CA VAL A 303 -9.98 -2.56 -9.39
C VAL A 303 -11.21 -3.40 -9.73
N ALA A 304 -11.58 -3.43 -11.01
CA ALA A 304 -12.58 -4.38 -11.50
C ALA A 304 -11.96 -5.78 -11.61
N LEU A 305 -12.69 -6.79 -11.17
CA LEU A 305 -12.33 -8.21 -11.27
C LEU A 305 -12.65 -8.71 -12.67
N ARG A 306 -11.65 -9.32 -13.33
CA ARG A 306 -11.80 -9.85 -14.70
C ARG A 306 -12.31 -11.28 -14.72
N ASN A 307 -11.96 -12.05 -13.71
CA ASN A 307 -12.43 -13.41 -13.52
C ASN A 307 -13.37 -13.36 -12.31
N SER A 308 -14.60 -12.90 -12.53
CA SER A 308 -15.59 -12.82 -11.45
C SER A 308 -15.87 -14.22 -10.91
N GLN A 309 -16.11 -14.33 -9.61
CA GLN A 309 -16.47 -15.58 -8.92
C GLN A 309 -17.86 -16.15 -9.31
N ARG A 310 -18.48 -15.58 -10.35
CA ARG A 310 -19.75 -16.07 -10.88
C ARG A 310 -19.52 -17.44 -11.51
N GLU A 311 -20.30 -18.39 -11.06
CA GLU A 311 -20.47 -19.66 -11.75
C GLU A 311 -20.84 -19.36 -13.21
N ALA A 312 -20.21 -20.04 -14.17
CA ALA A 312 -20.61 -19.88 -15.56
C ALA A 312 -22.10 -20.22 -15.65
N ALA A 313 -22.91 -19.30 -16.20
CA ALA A 313 -24.29 -19.61 -16.49
C ALA A 313 -24.34 -20.88 -17.36
N PRO A 314 -25.22 -21.85 -17.05
CA PRO A 314 -25.29 -23.14 -17.75
C PRO A 314 -25.59 -22.98 -19.24
#